data_AF-U3P3K9-F1
#
_entry.id   AF-U3P3K9-F1
#
_cell.length_a   1.000
_cell.length_b   1.000
_cell.length_c   1.000
_cell.angle_alpha   90.00
_cell.angle_beta   90.00
_cell.angle_gamma   90.00
#
_symmetry.space_group_name_H-M   'P 1'
#
loop_
_entity.id
_entity.type
_entity.pdbx_description
1 polymer ?
#
loop_
_entity_poly.entity_id
_entity_poly.type
_entity_poly.pdbx_seq_one_letter_code
_entity_poly.pdbx_strand_id
1 'polypeptide(L)'
;MHLVWTGIAKTLRDRGDDSLKFVLREAAAGEVFAFGLSEAGNDLVLFGSRTQARPEPDGGYRFFGAKIFTSLSPAWTWLGTMGLDTTSADGPKIVYGFIERTGGGFEIREDWDTLGMRATQSNTTVLDGALARADRVVRWLEPGPNPDPLVFAIFANFEILLAAVYTGVGARLLGVLPRDVGQSADGWLAADGGVGPVVIVGVQPGRECVAAG
;
A
#
# COMPACT_ATOMS: atom_id res chain seq x y z
N MET A 1 -3.26 -5.27 0.27
CA MET A 1 -1.86 -5.63 0.55
C MET A 1 -1.61 -7.13 0.49
N HIS A 2 -2.37 -7.97 1.21
CA HIS A 2 -2.27 -9.43 1.02
C HIS A 2 -2.43 -9.88 -0.44
N LEU A 3 -3.45 -9.36 -1.13
CA LEU A 3 -3.66 -9.64 -2.56
C LEU A 3 -2.48 -9.20 -3.44
N VAL A 4 -1.78 -8.11 -3.08
CA VAL A 4 -0.60 -7.64 -3.81
C VAL A 4 0.49 -8.71 -3.76
N TRP A 5 0.82 -9.23 -2.57
CA TRP A 5 1.83 -10.29 -2.43
C TRP A 5 1.45 -11.59 -3.15
N THR A 6 0.21 -12.04 -3.03
CA THR A 6 -0.24 -13.25 -3.76
C THR A 6 -0.20 -13.05 -5.28
N GLY A 7 -0.55 -11.85 -5.76
CA GLY A 7 -0.44 -11.47 -7.18
C GLY A 7 1.00 -11.40 -7.66
N ILE A 8 1.92 -10.82 -6.88
CA ILE A 8 3.35 -10.81 -7.16
C ILE A 8 3.88 -12.25 -7.29
N ALA A 9 3.59 -13.09 -6.29
CA ALA A 9 4.05 -14.48 -6.28
C ALA A 9 3.52 -15.27 -7.49
N LYS A 10 2.25 -15.07 -7.87
CA LYS A 10 1.67 -15.64 -9.09
C LYS A 10 2.37 -15.12 -10.36
N THR A 11 2.62 -13.83 -10.44
CA THR A 11 3.23 -13.15 -11.59
C THR A 11 4.67 -13.63 -11.84
N LEU A 12 5.43 -13.81 -10.75
CA LEU A 12 6.78 -14.39 -10.79
C LEU A 12 6.72 -15.86 -11.22
N ARG A 13 5.83 -16.65 -10.61
CA ARG A 13 5.67 -18.07 -10.95
C ARG A 13 5.31 -18.29 -12.42
N ASP A 14 4.42 -17.47 -12.98
CA ASP A 14 4.07 -17.53 -14.40
C ASP A 14 5.23 -17.22 -15.34
N ARG A 15 6.30 -16.60 -14.82
CA ARG A 15 7.55 -16.28 -15.51
C ARG A 15 8.69 -17.24 -15.16
N GLY A 16 8.39 -18.36 -14.52
CA GLY A 16 9.37 -19.40 -14.16
C GLY A 16 10.15 -19.10 -12.88
N ASP A 17 9.70 -18.14 -12.07
CA ASP A 17 10.36 -17.76 -10.83
C ASP A 17 9.56 -18.22 -9.60
N ASP A 18 10.10 -19.24 -8.92
CA ASP A 18 9.47 -19.89 -7.76
C ASP A 18 9.92 -19.31 -6.40
N SER A 19 10.68 -18.20 -6.39
CA SER A 19 11.23 -17.63 -5.15
C SER A 19 10.17 -17.22 -4.12
N LEU A 20 8.95 -16.89 -4.56
CA LEU A 20 7.81 -16.58 -3.69
C LEU A 20 6.76 -17.70 -3.62
N LYS A 21 7.09 -18.94 -4.00
CA LYS A 21 6.13 -20.07 -3.93
C LYS A 21 5.55 -20.28 -2.53
N PHE A 22 6.33 -19.96 -1.49
CA PHE A 22 5.87 -20.08 -0.10
C PHE A 22 4.72 -19.12 0.20
N VAL A 23 4.69 -17.92 -0.39
CA VAL A 23 3.61 -16.95 -0.22
C VAL A 23 2.27 -17.55 -0.65
N LEU A 24 2.23 -18.22 -1.81
CA LEU A 24 1.01 -18.86 -2.31
C LEU A 24 0.57 -20.02 -1.41
N ARG A 25 1.52 -20.87 -1.00
CA ARG A 25 1.25 -22.01 -0.12
C ARG A 25 0.72 -21.56 1.24
N GLU A 26 1.37 -20.57 1.85
CA GLU A 26 1.06 -20.11 3.20
C GLU A 26 -0.22 -19.25 3.20
N ALA A 27 -0.45 -18.44 2.16
CA ALA A 27 -1.74 -17.78 1.97
C ALA A 27 -2.90 -18.78 1.87
N ALA A 28 -2.71 -19.90 1.15
CA ALA A 28 -3.70 -20.98 1.09
C ALA A 28 -3.89 -21.70 2.44
N ALA A 29 -2.91 -21.64 3.34
CA ALA A 29 -3.00 -22.14 4.71
C ALA A 29 -3.63 -21.13 5.69
N GLY A 30 -4.04 -19.94 5.22
CA GLY A 30 -4.66 -18.90 6.03
C GLY A 30 -3.71 -17.80 6.51
N GLU A 31 -2.45 -17.81 6.09
CA GLU A 31 -1.50 -16.78 6.50
C GLU A 31 -1.76 -15.44 5.81
N VAL A 32 -1.65 -14.35 6.59
CA VAL A 32 -1.93 -12.99 6.12
C VAL A 32 -0.62 -12.26 5.86
N PHE A 33 -0.54 -11.59 4.70
CA PHE A 33 0.69 -10.91 4.25
C PHE A 33 0.47 -9.39 4.21
N ALA A 34 1.28 -8.64 4.96
CA ALA A 34 1.37 -7.18 4.89
C ALA A 34 2.50 -6.74 3.95
N PHE A 35 2.34 -5.54 3.39
CA PHE A 35 3.24 -4.95 2.40
C PHE A 35 3.92 -3.71 3.01
N GLY A 36 5.06 -3.91 3.67
CA GLY A 36 5.79 -2.90 4.42
C GLY A 36 6.99 -2.33 3.68
N LEU A 37 6.77 -1.78 2.48
CA LEU A 37 7.87 -1.25 1.65
C LEU A 37 8.01 0.28 1.76
N SER A 38 6.90 1.00 1.93
CA SER A 38 6.86 2.46 1.93
C SER A 38 7.55 3.08 3.14
N GLU A 39 8.23 4.21 2.90
CA GLU A 39 8.98 4.96 3.92
C GLU A 39 8.71 6.46 3.75
N ALA A 40 8.61 7.18 4.87
CA ALA A 40 8.43 8.63 4.82
C ALA A 40 9.65 9.31 4.16
N GLY A 41 9.38 10.13 3.14
CA GLY A 41 10.42 10.87 2.42
C GLY A 41 11.34 10.02 1.54
N ASN A 42 10.92 8.81 1.14
CA ASN A 42 11.64 8.00 0.16
C ASN A 42 11.03 8.16 -1.25
N ASP A 43 11.61 9.07 -2.04
CA ASP A 43 11.19 9.32 -3.42
C ASP A 43 11.67 8.23 -4.40
N LEU A 44 12.60 7.36 -3.99
CA LEU A 44 13.13 6.29 -4.82
C LEU A 44 12.25 5.03 -4.80
N VAL A 45 11.26 4.98 -3.90
CA VAL A 45 10.33 3.84 -3.75
C VAL A 45 11.11 2.53 -3.65
N LEU A 46 11.02 1.64 -4.65
CA LEU A 46 11.65 0.31 -4.67
C LEU A 46 13.15 0.33 -4.98
N PHE A 47 13.68 1.48 -5.40
CA PHE A 47 15.06 1.65 -5.90
C PHE A 47 16.01 2.22 -4.85
N GLY A 48 15.54 2.46 -3.63
CA GLY A 48 16.34 2.90 -2.50
C GLY A 48 15.59 2.67 -1.19
N SER A 49 16.31 2.61 -0.08
CA SER A 49 15.72 2.40 1.23
C SER A 49 16.48 3.17 2.30
N ARG A 50 15.74 3.81 3.21
CA ARG A 50 16.26 4.41 4.45
C ARG A 50 16.27 3.41 5.60
N THR A 51 15.43 2.37 5.54
CA THR A 51 15.51 1.22 6.45
C THR A 51 16.85 0.53 6.21
N GLN A 52 17.60 0.26 7.28
CA GLN A 52 18.83 -0.51 7.25
C GLN A 52 18.50 -2.00 7.23
N ALA A 53 19.17 -2.77 6.40
CA ALA A 53 19.21 -4.23 6.46
C ALA A 53 20.60 -4.65 6.92
N ARG A 54 20.70 -5.28 8.09
CA ARG A 54 21.97 -5.76 8.64
C ARG A 54 22.05 -7.28 8.45
N PRO A 55 23.09 -7.79 7.77
CA PRO A 55 23.26 -9.22 7.54
C PRO A 55 23.54 -9.94 8.87
N GLU A 56 22.96 -11.13 9.02
CA GLU A 56 23.26 -12.06 10.12
C GLU A 56 24.21 -13.17 9.62
N PRO A 57 25.00 -13.81 10.50
CA PRO A 57 25.96 -14.85 10.10
C PRO A 57 25.36 -16.08 9.41
N ASP A 58 24.06 -16.33 9.61
CA ASP A 58 23.32 -17.46 9.04
C ASP A 58 22.69 -17.15 7.67
N GLY A 59 22.92 -15.95 7.13
CA GLY A 59 22.33 -15.46 5.88
C GLY A 59 20.96 -14.80 6.05
N GLY A 60 20.45 -14.70 7.28
CA GLY A 60 19.31 -13.86 7.61
C GLY A 60 19.65 -12.38 7.62
N TYR A 61 18.63 -11.55 7.85
CA TYR A 61 18.78 -10.10 7.93
C TYR A 61 17.91 -9.51 9.04
N ARG A 62 18.46 -8.52 9.76
CA ARG A 62 17.70 -7.68 10.69
C ARG A 62 17.43 -6.31 10.10
N PHE A 63 16.18 -5.86 10.21
CA PHE A 63 15.76 -4.58 9.68
C PHE A 63 15.60 -3.52 10.78
N PHE A 64 16.07 -2.30 10.49
CA PHE A 64 15.99 -1.16 11.40
C PHE A 64 15.51 0.08 10.64
N GLY A 65 14.38 0.66 11.04
CA GLY A 65 13.78 1.78 10.32
C GLY A 65 12.29 1.96 10.62
N ALA A 66 11.58 2.70 9.78
CA ALA A 66 10.13 2.89 9.91
C ALA A 66 9.46 2.71 8.56
N LYS A 67 8.47 1.80 8.53
CA LYS A 67 7.59 1.58 7.38
C LYS A 67 6.26 2.26 7.63
N ILE A 68 5.83 3.07 6.68
CA ILE A 68 4.54 3.77 6.74
C ILE A 68 3.52 3.07 5.85
N PHE A 69 2.24 3.32 6.10
CA PHE A 69 1.14 2.73 5.33
C PHE A 69 1.14 1.19 5.34
N THR A 70 1.53 0.58 6.45
CA THR A 70 1.56 -0.88 6.59
C THR A 70 0.14 -1.41 6.81
N SER A 71 -0.64 -1.56 5.74
CA SER A 71 -2.02 -2.07 5.86
C SER A 71 -2.05 -3.49 6.41
N LEU A 72 -3.14 -3.82 7.10
CA LEU A 72 -3.34 -5.07 7.85
C LEU A 72 -2.50 -5.17 9.13
N SER A 73 -1.98 -4.05 9.65
CA SER A 73 -1.14 -4.01 10.85
C SER A 73 -1.64 -4.85 12.04
N PRO A 74 -2.94 -4.87 12.37
CA PRO A 74 -3.42 -5.66 13.50
C PRO A 74 -3.37 -7.19 13.28
N ALA A 75 -3.27 -7.66 12.04
CA ALA A 75 -3.66 -9.02 11.67
C ALA A 75 -2.68 -9.76 10.75
N TRP A 76 -1.64 -9.13 10.21
CA TRP A 76 -0.68 -9.84 9.35
C TRP A 76 0.05 -10.94 10.11
N THR A 77 0.34 -12.07 9.46
CA THR A 77 1.28 -13.08 9.97
C THR A 77 2.69 -12.78 9.50
N TRP A 78 2.81 -12.35 8.23
CA TRP A 78 4.06 -12.03 7.58
C TRP A 78 4.09 -10.58 7.11
N LEU A 79 5.19 -9.88 7.40
CA LEU A 79 5.48 -8.56 6.86
C LEU A 79 6.56 -8.71 5.79
N GLY A 80 6.17 -8.59 4.52
CA GLY A 80 7.14 -8.41 3.44
C GLY A 80 7.69 -6.99 3.49
N THR A 81 9.01 -6.84 3.61
CA THR A 81 9.72 -5.57 3.79
C THR A 81 10.97 -5.51 2.91
N MET A 82 11.61 -4.35 2.90
CA MET A 82 12.93 -4.17 2.31
C MET A 82 13.80 -3.22 3.13
N GLY A 83 15.11 -3.35 3.00
CA GLY A 83 16.11 -2.49 3.62
C GLY A 83 17.37 -2.38 2.78
N LEU A 84 18.22 -1.40 3.07
CA LEU A 84 19.51 -1.21 2.43
C LEU A 84 20.61 -1.82 3.31
N ASP A 85 21.29 -2.82 2.78
CA ASP A 85 22.54 -3.35 3.35
C ASP A 85 23.71 -2.55 2.78
N THR A 86 24.39 -1.81 3.64
CA THR A 86 25.60 -1.04 3.30
C THR A 86 26.85 -1.63 3.95
N THR A 87 26.74 -2.82 4.54
CA THR A 87 27.75 -3.41 5.43
C THR A 87 28.39 -4.68 4.86
N SER A 88 27.68 -5.42 4.02
CA SER A 88 28.25 -6.55 3.28
C SER A 88 29.34 -6.08 2.31
N ALA A 89 30.33 -6.93 2.09
CA ALA A 89 31.51 -6.62 1.27
C ALA A 89 31.17 -6.33 -0.19
N ASP A 90 30.07 -6.87 -0.70
CA ASP A 90 29.52 -6.65 -2.04
C ASP A 90 28.44 -5.56 -2.08
N GLY A 91 28.22 -4.85 -0.96
CA GLY A 91 27.21 -3.80 -0.85
C GLY A 91 27.56 -2.48 -1.57
N PRO A 92 26.59 -1.57 -1.72
CA PRO A 92 25.25 -1.63 -1.12
C PRO A 92 24.26 -2.55 -1.86
N LYS A 93 23.33 -3.19 -1.14
CA LYS A 93 22.24 -4.00 -1.71
C LYS A 93 20.90 -3.66 -1.08
N ILE A 94 19.84 -3.58 -1.89
CA ILE A 94 18.47 -3.58 -1.40
C ILE A 94 18.06 -5.03 -1.15
N VAL A 95 17.82 -5.35 0.12
CA VAL A 95 17.45 -6.68 0.58
C VAL A 95 15.95 -6.73 0.78
N TYR A 96 15.29 -7.70 0.15
CA TYR A 96 13.87 -7.98 0.35
C TYR A 96 13.70 -9.24 1.19
N GLY A 97 12.83 -9.18 2.19
CA GLY A 97 12.58 -10.31 3.06
C GLY A 97 11.23 -10.26 3.77
N PHE A 98 10.90 -11.35 4.45
CA PHE A 98 9.65 -11.50 5.19
C PHE A 98 9.93 -11.72 6.68
N ILE A 99 9.35 -10.86 7.51
CA ILE A 99 9.40 -10.92 8.98
C ILE A 99 8.15 -11.65 9.47
N GLU A 100 8.33 -12.59 10.39
CA GLU A 100 7.23 -13.29 11.07
C GLU A 100 6.75 -12.46 12.27
N ARG A 101 5.43 -12.33 12.44
CA ARG A 101 4.85 -11.50 13.52
C ARG A 101 5.27 -11.96 14.91
N THR A 102 5.34 -13.27 15.12
CA THR A 102 5.73 -13.90 16.39
C THR A 102 7.20 -13.68 16.74
N GLY A 103 8.04 -13.34 15.75
CA GLY A 103 9.47 -13.10 15.92
C GLY A 103 9.81 -11.75 16.57
N GLY A 104 8.86 -10.81 16.63
CA GLY A 104 9.05 -9.49 17.24
C GLY A 104 10.12 -8.63 16.54
N GLY A 105 10.75 -7.73 17.30
CA GLY A 105 11.72 -6.76 16.77
C GLY A 105 11.07 -5.60 16.01
N PHE A 106 9.78 -5.35 16.25
CA PHE A 106 9.05 -4.22 15.69
C PHE A 106 8.00 -3.69 16.67
N GLU A 107 7.59 -2.45 16.46
CA GLU A 107 6.48 -1.78 17.13
C GLU A 107 5.47 -1.35 16.07
N ILE A 108 4.19 -1.62 16.32
CA ILE A 108 3.09 -1.10 15.49
C ILE A 108 2.48 0.07 16.24
N ARG A 109 2.52 1.26 15.64
CA ARG A 109 1.93 2.46 16.23
C ARG A 109 0.41 2.46 16.02
N GLU A 110 -0.33 3.14 16.87
CA GLU A 110 -1.77 3.37 16.67
C GLU A 110 -2.02 4.74 16.06
N ASP A 111 -1.48 4.96 14.85
CA ASP A 111 -1.43 6.28 14.21
C ASP A 111 -2.26 6.38 12.92
N TRP A 112 -3.13 5.40 12.64
CA TRP A 112 -4.03 5.40 11.48
C TRP A 112 -5.37 6.11 11.76
N ASP A 113 -5.34 7.43 11.88
CA ASP A 113 -6.54 8.28 11.97
C ASP A 113 -6.80 9.03 10.66
N THR A 114 -7.48 8.36 9.72
CA THR A 114 -7.73 8.87 8.36
C THR A 114 -9.22 9.07 8.06
N LEU A 115 -9.52 9.92 7.06
CA LEU A 115 -10.89 10.19 6.60
C LEU A 115 -11.58 8.94 6.02
N GLY A 116 -10.82 8.14 5.26
CA GLY A 116 -11.29 6.92 4.61
C GLY A 116 -10.32 5.77 4.84
N MET A 117 -10.70 4.55 4.42
CA MET A 117 -9.88 3.35 4.59
C MET A 117 -9.50 3.06 6.06
N ARG A 118 -10.27 3.54 7.05
CA ARG A 118 -9.97 3.36 8.49
C ARG A 118 -9.81 1.89 8.88
N ALA A 119 -10.59 1.02 8.25
CA ALA A 119 -10.55 -0.43 8.48
C ALA A 119 -9.25 -1.10 7.98
N THR A 120 -8.46 -0.46 7.12
CA THR A 120 -7.20 -1.05 6.65
C THR A 120 -6.12 -1.01 7.72
N GLN A 121 -6.25 -0.13 8.72
CA GLN A 121 -5.31 0.02 9.83
C GLN A 121 -3.88 0.08 9.30
N SER A 122 -3.61 1.02 8.40
CA SER A 122 -2.32 1.15 7.71
C SER A 122 -1.27 1.86 8.58
N ASN A 123 -1.17 1.42 9.82
CA ASN A 123 -0.33 2.00 10.84
C ASN A 123 1.15 2.02 10.45
N THR A 124 1.90 2.92 11.06
CA THR A 124 3.36 2.87 11.02
C THR A 124 3.86 1.63 11.74
N THR A 125 4.81 0.93 11.13
CA THR A 125 5.56 -0.17 11.73
C THR A 125 7.02 0.26 11.88
N VAL A 126 7.48 0.43 13.12
CA VAL A 126 8.88 0.70 13.44
C VAL A 126 9.60 -0.63 13.57
N LEU A 127 10.70 -0.80 12.84
CA LEU A 127 11.55 -1.98 12.88
C LEU A 127 12.75 -1.66 13.77
N ASP A 128 12.97 -2.48 14.78
CA ASP A 128 14.12 -2.42 15.69
C ASP A 128 14.69 -3.83 15.87
N GLY A 129 15.39 -4.29 14.82
CA GLY A 129 16.01 -5.62 14.82
C GLY A 129 15.08 -6.76 14.42
N ALA A 130 13.96 -6.45 13.75
CA ALA A 130 13.04 -7.44 13.19
C ALA A 130 13.77 -8.38 12.22
N LEU A 131 13.68 -9.69 12.49
CA LEU A 131 14.44 -10.71 11.77
C LEU A 131 13.65 -11.26 10.58
N ALA A 132 14.25 -11.23 9.39
CA ALA A 132 13.95 -12.18 8.34
C ALA A 132 14.98 -13.30 8.39
N ARG A 133 14.52 -14.53 8.60
CA ARG A 133 15.37 -15.73 8.55
C ARG A 133 15.94 -15.91 7.14
N ALA A 134 17.07 -16.61 7.00
CA ALA A 134 17.72 -16.82 5.70
C ALA A 134 16.77 -17.40 4.63
N ASP A 135 15.89 -18.33 5.00
CA ASP A 135 14.87 -18.94 4.12
C ASP A 135 13.68 -18.02 3.80
N ARG A 136 13.71 -16.77 4.28
CA ARG A 136 12.71 -15.72 4.07
C ARG A 136 13.30 -14.44 3.48
N VAL A 137 14.59 -14.43 3.15
CA VAL A 137 15.22 -13.39 2.32
C VAL A 137 15.12 -13.83 0.87
N VAL A 138 14.58 -12.96 0.01
CA VAL A 138 14.14 -13.37 -1.34
C VAL A 138 14.89 -12.67 -2.46
N ARG A 139 15.46 -11.47 -2.22
CA ARG A 139 16.26 -10.73 -3.21
C ARG A 139 17.33 -9.89 -2.54
N TRP A 140 18.41 -9.71 -3.30
CA TRP A 140 19.47 -8.72 -3.08
C TRP A 140 19.67 -7.98 -4.39
N LEU A 141 19.18 -6.75 -4.47
CA LEU A 141 19.19 -5.96 -5.71
C LEU A 141 20.18 -4.81 -5.61
N GLU A 142 20.77 -4.41 -6.73
CA GLU A 142 21.51 -3.15 -6.80
C GLU A 142 20.57 -1.97 -6.52
N PRO A 143 21.02 -0.94 -5.76
CA PRO A 143 20.29 0.31 -5.66
C PRO A 143 20.14 1.00 -7.02
N GLY A 144 19.01 1.67 -7.22
CA GLY A 144 18.64 2.26 -8.50
C GLY A 144 17.81 1.33 -9.39
N PRO A 145 17.37 1.82 -10.56
CA PRO A 145 16.60 1.05 -11.52
C PRO A 145 17.32 -0.22 -11.95
N ASN A 146 16.63 -1.36 -11.89
CA ASN A 146 17.16 -2.67 -12.27
C ASN A 146 16.06 -3.51 -12.96
N PRO A 147 16.43 -4.51 -13.78
CA PRO A 147 15.48 -5.31 -14.55
C PRO A 147 14.90 -6.51 -13.78
N ASP A 148 15.05 -6.59 -12.45
CA ASP A 148 14.59 -7.74 -11.69
C ASP A 148 13.06 -7.92 -11.83
N PRO A 149 12.56 -9.14 -12.15
CA PRO A 149 11.14 -9.39 -12.30
C PRO A 149 10.29 -9.03 -11.07
N LEU A 150 10.86 -9.02 -9.86
CA LEU A 150 10.16 -8.62 -8.64
C LEU A 150 9.65 -7.18 -8.73
N VAL A 151 10.47 -6.26 -9.25
CA VAL A 151 10.10 -4.84 -9.39
C VAL A 151 8.90 -4.70 -10.33
N PHE A 152 8.97 -5.34 -11.50
CA PHE A 152 7.84 -5.38 -12.43
C PHE A 152 6.59 -5.99 -11.78
N ALA A 153 6.73 -7.12 -11.10
CA ALA A 153 5.60 -7.81 -10.48
C ALA A 153 4.94 -6.97 -9.38
N ILE A 154 5.72 -6.22 -8.59
CA ILE A 154 5.20 -5.28 -7.59
C ILE A 154 4.35 -4.20 -8.27
N PHE A 155 4.91 -3.47 -9.24
CA PHE A 155 4.18 -2.38 -9.91
C PHE A 155 2.93 -2.89 -10.62
N ALA A 156 3.05 -3.96 -11.41
CA ALA A 156 1.93 -4.53 -12.15
C ALA A 156 0.76 -4.89 -11.23
N ASN A 157 1.01 -5.57 -10.11
CA ASN A 157 -0.07 -6.01 -9.23
C ASN A 157 -0.60 -4.87 -8.36
N PHE A 158 0.26 -3.98 -7.88
CA PHE A 158 -0.17 -2.84 -7.07
C PHE A 158 -1.08 -1.90 -7.89
N GLU A 159 -0.63 -1.50 -9.08
CA GLU A 159 -1.35 -0.57 -9.94
C GLU A 159 -2.66 -1.14 -10.45
N ILE A 160 -2.68 -2.41 -10.88
CA ILE A 160 -3.91 -3.06 -11.36
C ILE A 160 -4.95 -3.18 -10.25
N LEU A 161 -4.54 -3.59 -9.04
CA LEU A 161 -5.45 -3.71 -7.92
C LEU A 161 -5.97 -2.33 -7.47
N LEU A 162 -5.12 -1.31 -7.48
CA LEU A 162 -5.52 0.06 -7.20
C LEU A 162 -6.56 0.54 -8.23
N ALA A 163 -6.28 0.37 -9.52
CA ALA A 163 -7.17 0.75 -10.61
C ALA A 163 -8.53 0.03 -10.47
N ALA A 164 -8.53 -1.27 -10.19
CA ALA A 164 -9.76 -2.05 -10.00
C ALA A 164 -10.65 -1.50 -8.86
N VAL A 165 -10.05 -1.08 -7.74
CA VAL A 165 -10.79 -0.45 -6.63
C VAL A 165 -11.44 0.86 -7.09
N TYR A 166 -10.68 1.75 -7.73
CA TYR A 166 -11.23 3.02 -8.21
C TYR A 166 -12.30 2.83 -9.29
N THR A 167 -12.11 1.88 -10.21
CA THR A 167 -13.13 1.52 -11.21
C THR A 167 -14.40 1.03 -10.53
N GLY A 168 -14.30 0.16 -9.52
CA GLY A 168 -15.46 -0.32 -8.77
C GLY A 168 -16.21 0.79 -8.04
N VAL A 169 -15.48 1.69 -7.38
CA VAL A 169 -16.06 2.87 -6.72
C VAL A 169 -16.76 3.78 -7.73
N GLY A 170 -16.11 4.08 -8.85
CA GLY A 170 -16.68 4.90 -9.92
C GLY A 170 -17.94 4.28 -10.53
N ALA A 171 -17.90 2.98 -10.83
CA ALA A 171 -19.06 2.24 -11.33
C ALA A 171 -20.23 2.26 -10.33
N ARG A 172 -19.94 2.10 -9.03
CA ARG A 172 -20.98 2.18 -7.99
C ARG A 172 -21.56 3.58 -7.90
N LEU A 173 -20.73 4.62 -7.98
CA LEU A 173 -21.16 6.02 -7.97
C LEU A 173 -22.19 6.28 -9.08
N LEU A 174 -21.92 5.83 -10.31
CA LEU A 174 -22.86 5.97 -11.44
C LEU A 174 -24.21 5.26 -11.20
N GLY A 175 -24.23 4.19 -10.41
CA GLY A 175 -25.44 3.46 -10.07
C GLY A 175 -26.25 4.04 -8.91
N VAL A 176 -25.67 4.94 -8.08
CA VAL A 176 -26.35 5.58 -6.94
C VAL A 176 -26.61 7.05 -7.13
N LEU A 177 -25.91 7.71 -8.05
CA LEU A 177 -26.26 9.05 -8.46
C LEU A 177 -27.69 9.01 -9.01
N PRO A 178 -28.59 9.89 -8.53
CA PRO A 178 -29.92 10.00 -9.09
C PRO A 178 -29.81 10.13 -10.61
N ARG A 179 -30.60 9.35 -11.36
CA ARG A 179 -30.74 9.55 -12.81
C ARG A 179 -31.30 10.95 -13.13
N ASP A 180 -31.72 11.69 -12.12
CA ASP A 180 -32.32 13.02 -12.18
C ASP A 180 -31.31 14.17 -12.26
N VAL A 181 -30.01 13.91 -12.43
CA VAL A 181 -29.08 14.91 -13.00
C VAL A 181 -29.47 15.09 -14.48
N GLY A 182 -30.60 15.76 -14.70
CA GLY A 182 -31.29 15.86 -15.99
C GLY A 182 -32.81 16.02 -15.90
N GLN A 183 -33.42 15.93 -14.71
CA GLN A 183 -34.84 16.25 -14.50
C GLN A 183 -35.01 17.24 -13.33
N SER A 184 -34.23 18.33 -13.32
CA SER A 184 -34.80 19.54 -12.74
C SER A 184 -35.85 20.04 -13.73
N ALA A 185 -37.13 19.91 -13.38
CA ALA A 185 -38.25 20.54 -14.08
C ALA A 185 -38.15 22.08 -14.09
N ASP A 186 -37.17 22.64 -13.39
CA ASP A 186 -36.84 24.05 -13.40
C ASP A 186 -35.82 24.33 -14.52
N GLY A 187 -36.32 24.90 -15.60
CA GLY A 187 -35.56 25.23 -16.80
C GLY A 187 -34.37 26.14 -16.51
N TRP A 188 -33.16 25.59 -16.66
CA TRP A 188 -31.90 26.34 -16.64
C TRP A 188 -31.05 26.14 -17.89
N LEU A 189 -31.69 25.82 -19.02
CA LEU A 189 -31.07 26.03 -20.33
C LEU A 189 -31.42 27.45 -20.79
N ALA A 190 -30.47 28.36 -20.62
CA ALA A 190 -30.51 29.64 -21.33
C ALA A 190 -30.50 29.38 -22.84
N ALA A 191 -31.36 30.08 -23.58
CA ALA A 191 -31.65 29.83 -24.99
C ALA A 191 -30.47 30.10 -25.96
N ASP A 192 -29.35 30.66 -25.50
CA ASP A 192 -28.40 31.35 -26.39
C ASP A 192 -26.94 30.85 -26.31
N GLY A 193 -26.72 29.53 -26.14
CA GLY A 193 -25.43 28.89 -26.48
C GLY A 193 -24.18 29.31 -25.69
N GLY A 194 -24.32 29.81 -24.45
CA GLY A 194 -23.19 30.23 -23.61
C GLY A 194 -22.83 29.23 -22.49
N VAL A 195 -21.53 28.99 -22.29
CA VAL A 195 -21.00 28.24 -21.13
C VAL A 195 -21.11 29.14 -19.88
N GLY A 196 -22.01 28.81 -18.96
CA GLY A 196 -22.18 29.52 -17.68
C GLY A 196 -21.22 29.01 -16.59
N PRO A 197 -20.89 29.83 -15.57
CA PRO A 197 -19.89 29.49 -14.57
C PRO A 197 -20.40 28.44 -13.57
N VAL A 198 -19.48 27.63 -13.06
CA VAL A 198 -19.72 26.70 -11.94
C VAL A 198 -20.11 27.50 -10.70
N VAL A 199 -21.34 27.29 -10.21
CA VAL A 199 -21.81 27.88 -8.95
C VAL A 199 -21.39 26.98 -7.79
N ILE A 200 -20.47 27.47 -6.96
CA ILE A 200 -20.14 26.86 -5.66
C ILE A 200 -21.22 27.28 -4.66
N VAL A 201 -21.96 26.31 -4.14
CA VAL A 201 -23.00 26.53 -3.13
C VAL A 201 -22.34 26.78 -1.77
N GLY A 202 -22.38 28.03 -1.29
CA GLY A 202 -22.01 28.38 0.08
C GLY A 202 -23.13 28.02 1.06
N VAL A 203 -22.82 27.23 2.09
CA VAL A 203 -23.73 26.90 3.19
C VAL A 203 -23.62 27.99 4.27
N GLN A 204 -24.74 28.63 4.65
CA GLN A 204 -24.83 29.56 5.78
C GLN A 204 -25.39 28.84 7.03
N PRO A 205 -24.79 28.99 8.23
CA PRO A 205 -25.38 28.53 9.48
C PRO A 205 -26.25 29.62 10.15
N GLY A 206 -27.35 29.19 10.77
CA GLY A 206 -28.02 29.92 11.86
C GLY A 206 -29.29 30.70 11.49
N ARG A 207 -30.44 30.13 11.84
CA ARG A 207 -31.76 30.79 11.85
C ARG A 207 -31.88 31.76 13.02
N GLU A 208 -32.53 32.92 12.82
CA GLU A 208 -33.37 33.53 13.85
C GLU A 208 -34.82 33.56 13.37
N CYS A 209 -35.72 33.12 14.26
CA CYS A 209 -37.16 33.05 14.06
C CYS A 209 -37.79 34.44 13.93
N VAL A 210 -38.73 34.55 12.99
CA VAL A 210 -39.68 35.66 12.90
C VAL A 210 -40.69 35.55 14.05
N ALA A 211 -40.87 36.62 14.82
CA ALA A 211 -42.05 36.78 15.69
C ALA A 211 -43.20 37.39 14.88
N ALA A 212 -44.35 36.71 14.90
CA ALA A 212 -45.62 37.26 14.46
C ALA A 212 -46.25 38.07 15.60
N GLY A 213 -46.80 39.25 15.28
CA GLY A 213 -47.53 40.15 16.18
C GLY A 213 -47.61 41.54 15.60
#